data_AF-A0A968ZPV0-F1
#
_entry.id   AF-A0A968ZPV0-F1
#
_cell.length_a   1.000
_cell.length_b   1.000
_cell.length_c   1.000
_cell.angle_alpha   90.00
_cell.angle_beta   90.00
_cell.angle_gamma   90.00
#
_symmetry.space_group_name_H-M   'P 1'
#
loop_
_entity.id
_entity.type
_entity.pdbx_description
1 polymer ?
#
loop_
_entity_poly.entity_id
_entity_poly.type
_entity_poly.pdbx_seq_one_letter_code
_entity_poly.pdbx_strand_id
1 'polypeptide(L)' 'MANSSSRRPEHAAENAELWQSLKCAIAASSGFQRWRSEQLSSITKETSDEQLVRLYLLDTLETLAY' A
#
# COMPACT_ATOMS: atom_id res chain seq x y z
N MET A 1 -13.96 16.84 34.35
CA MET A 1 -13.58 15.41 34.18
C MET A 1 -13.39 15.18 32.69
N ALA A 2 -12.15 14.92 32.25
CA ALA A 2 -11.81 14.78 30.84
C ALA A 2 -12.22 13.38 30.33
N ASN A 3 -13.14 13.32 29.38
CA ASN A 3 -13.48 12.08 28.69
C ASN A 3 -12.41 11.84 27.60
N SER A 4 -11.38 11.10 27.97
CA SER A 4 -10.38 10.57 27.05
C SER A 4 -11.09 9.59 26.11
N SER A 5 -11.41 10.03 24.89
CA SER A 5 -11.83 9.15 23.79
C SER A 5 -10.74 8.12 23.54
N SER A 6 -10.83 6.99 24.25
CA SER A 6 -9.97 5.83 24.04
C SER A 6 -10.25 5.31 22.63
N ARG A 7 -9.42 5.70 21.67
CA ARG A 7 -9.41 5.09 20.34
C ARG A 7 -9.11 3.62 20.56
N ARG A 8 -10.16 2.79 20.49
CA ARG A 8 -10.10 1.36 20.74
C ARG A 8 -9.03 0.73 19.83
N PRO A 9 -8.03 0.02 20.39
CA PRO A 9 -6.96 -0.61 19.60
C PRO A 9 -7.47 -1.68 18.61
N GLU A 10 -8.69 -2.20 18.81
CA GLU A 10 -9.35 -3.16 17.92
C GLU A 10 -9.44 -2.65 16.48
N HIS A 11 -9.88 -1.40 16.27
CA HIS A 11 -9.98 -0.83 14.92
C HIS A 11 -8.62 -0.60 14.25
N ALA A 12 -7.56 -0.39 15.02
CA ALA A 12 -6.22 -0.23 14.46
C ALA A 12 -5.66 -1.58 13.97
N ALA A 13 -5.92 -2.66 14.71
CA ALA A 13 -5.53 -4.01 14.33
C ALA A 13 -6.31 -4.50 13.09
N GLU A 14 -7.63 -4.30 13.08
CA GLU A 14 -8.48 -4.61 11.92
C GLU A 14 -8.00 -3.88 10.66
N ASN A 15 -7.72 -2.57 10.77
CA ASN A 15 -7.20 -1.78 9.66
C ASN A 15 -5.82 -2.26 9.18
N ALA A 16 -4.97 -2.75 10.09
CA ALA A 16 -3.66 -3.30 9.74
C ALA A 16 -3.79 -4.63 8.98
N GLU A 17 -4.69 -5.52 9.39
CA GLU A 17 -4.99 -6.76 8.66
C GLU A 17 -5.60 -6.50 7.28
N LEU A 18 -6.50 -5.52 7.19
CA LEU A 18 -7.10 -5.06 5.94
C LEU A 18 -6.02 -4.50 5.00
N TRP A 19 -5.13 -3.66 5.51
CA TRP A 19 -3.99 -3.14 4.75
C TRP A 19 -3.06 -4.25 4.28
N GLN A 20 -2.77 -5.23 5.14
CA GLN A 20 -1.91 -6.35 4.77
C GLN A 20 -2.53 -7.22 3.67
N SER A 21 -3.83 -7.49 3.76
CA SER A 21 -4.57 -8.24 2.74
C SER A 21 -4.59 -7.50 1.40
N LEU A 22 -4.81 -6.18 1.42
CA LEU A 22 -4.77 -5.33 0.23
C LEU A 22 -3.39 -5.33 -0.41
N LYS A 23 -2.32 -5.18 0.39
CA LYS A 23 -0.93 -5.26 -0.10
C LYS A 23 -0.67 -6.59 -0.80
N CYS A 24 -1.08 -7.70 -0.21
CA CYS A 24 -0.91 -9.02 -0.83
C CYS A 24 -1.70 -9.15 -2.14
N ALA A 25 -2.95 -8.68 -2.19
CA ALA A 25 -3.77 -8.72 -3.41
C ALA A 25 -3.18 -7.88 -4.54
N ILE A 26 -2.68 -6.67 -4.23
CA ILE A 26 -1.99 -5.81 -5.20
C ILE A 26 -0.69 -6.47 -5.65
N ALA A 27 0.13 -6.98 -4.71
CA ALA A 27 1.39 -7.65 -5.02
C ALA A 27 1.23 -8.88 -5.92
N ALA A 28 0.11 -9.60 -5.77
CA ALA A 28 -0.25 -10.74 -6.61
C ALA A 28 -0.90 -10.35 -7.95
N SER A 29 -1.26 -9.08 -8.15
CA SER A 29 -1.91 -8.62 -9.36
C SER A 29 -0.93 -8.53 -10.54
N SER A 30 -1.39 -8.93 -11.72
CA SER A 30 -0.59 -8.88 -12.95
C SER A 30 -0.20 -7.46 -13.37
N GLY A 31 -1.02 -6.46 -13.01
CA GLY A 31 -0.72 -5.04 -13.25
C GLY A 31 0.47 -4.57 -12.43
N PHE A 32 0.47 -4.87 -11.14
CA PHE A 32 1.58 -4.53 -10.24
C PHE A 32 2.88 -5.24 -10.63
N GLN A 33 2.83 -6.52 -10.99
CA GLN A 33 4.03 -7.27 -11.40
C GLN A 33 4.69 -6.66 -12.64
N ARG A 34 3.89 -6.26 -13.65
CA ARG A 34 4.39 -5.58 -14.85
C ARG A 34 5.00 -4.22 -14.53
N TRP A 35 4.25 -3.39 -13.79
CA TRP A 35 4.73 -2.08 -13.36
C TRP A 35 6.02 -2.18 -12.54
N ARG A 36 6.10 -3.16 -11.63
CA ARG A 36 7.32 -3.42 -10.84
C ARG A 36 8.51 -3.77 -11.73
N SER A 37 8.31 -4.56 -12.79
CA SER A 37 9.37 -4.89 -13.75
C SER A 37 9.85 -3.67 -14.55
N GLU A 38 8.95 -2.76 -14.90
CA GLU A 38 9.28 -1.51 -15.58
C GLU A 38 10.06 -0.55 -14.65
N GLN A 39 9.62 -0.47 -13.39
CA GLN A 39 10.22 0.39 -12.36
C GLN A 39 11.48 -0.20 -11.71
N LEU A 40 11.77 -1.50 -11.91
CA LEU A 40 12.94 -2.19 -11.37
C LEU A 40 14.28 -1.57 -11.85
N SER A 41 14.24 -0.82 -12.95
CA SER A 41 15.38 -0.04 -13.46
C SER A 41 15.63 1.26 -12.67
N SER A 42 14.56 1.87 -12.12
CA SER A 42 14.60 3.13 -11.37
C SER A 42 14.61 2.93 -9.85
N ILE A 43 14.10 1.80 -9.37
CA ILE A 43 13.92 1.52 -7.94
C ILE A 43 15.13 0.73 -7.41
N THR A 44 15.85 1.34 -6.47
CA THR A 44 16.97 0.70 -5.78
C THR A 44 16.52 -0.55 -5.01
N LYS A 45 17.40 -1.55 -4.95
CA LYS A 45 17.18 -2.89 -4.36
C LYS A 45 16.70 -2.88 -2.90
N GLU A 46 16.81 -1.75 -2.21
CA GLU A 46 16.38 -1.55 -0.81
C GLU A 46 14.90 -1.16 -0.64
N THR A 47 14.15 -1.01 -1.74
CA THR A 47 12.76 -0.58 -1.66
C THR A 47 11.87 -1.73 -1.19
N SER A 48 11.21 -1.54 -0.06
CA SER A 48 10.31 -2.53 0.52
C SER A 48 9.06 -2.73 -0.34
N ASP A 49 8.47 -3.93 -0.32
CA ASP A 49 7.23 -4.21 -1.08
C ASP A 49 6.09 -3.25 -0.71
N GLU A 50 6.02 -2.80 0.54
CA GLU A 50 5.04 -1.80 0.97
C GLU A 50 5.23 -0.44 0.27
N GLN A 51 6.48 -0.04 0.06
CA GLN A 51 6.82 1.21 -0.60
C GLN A 51 6.55 1.11 -2.11
N LEU A 52 6.79 -0.05 -2.71
CA LEU A 52 6.39 -0.36 -4.09
C LEU A 52 4.86 -0.30 -4.28
N VAL A 53 4.11 -0.93 -3.37
CA VAL A 53 2.63 -0.90 -3.42
C VAL A 53 2.11 0.54 -3.33
N ARG A 54 2.69 1.37 -2.45
CA ARG A 54 2.32 2.79 -2.35
C ARG A 54 2.63 3.58 -3.62
N LEU A 55 3.79 3.37 -4.22
CA LEU A 55 4.15 4.03 -5.48
C LEU A 55 3.21 3.61 -6.62
N TYR A 56 2.90 2.32 -6.74
CA TYR A 56 1.93 1.83 -7.72
C TYR A 56 0.53 2.45 -7.55
N LEU A 57 0.07 2.60 -6.30
CA LEU A 57 -1.20 3.26 -6.01
C LEU A 57 -1.18 4.75 -6.37
N LEU A 58 -0.07 5.45 -6.14
CA LEU A 58 0.08 6.85 -6.53
C LEU A 58 0.08 7.01 -8.05
N ASP A 59 0.84 6.18 -8.75
CA ASP A 59 0.96 6.19 -10.21
C ASP A 59 -0.38 5.86 -10.90
N THR A 60 -1.12 4.88 -10.37
CA THR A 60 -2.47 4.54 -10.86
C THR A 60 -3.50 5.62 -10.54
N LEU A 61 -3.37 6.31 -9.41
CA LEU A 61 -4.23 7.46 -9.08
C LEU A 61 -3.94 8.67 -9.98
N GLU A 62 -2.67 8.95 -10.30
CA GLU A 62 -2.29 10.02 -11.23
C GLU A 62 -2.85 9.74 -12.63
N THR A 63 -2.77 8.48 -13.07
CA THR A 63 -3.31 8.05 -14.38
C THR A 63 -4.84 8.20 -14.47
N LEU A 64 -5.56 8.11 -13.35
CA LEU A 64 -7.02 8.25 -13.29
C LEU A 64 -7.49 9.70 -13.05
N ALA A 65 -6.58 10.61 -12.69
CA ALA A 65 -6.89 12.01 -12.43
C ALA A 65 -6.85 12.90 -13.68
N TYR A 66 -6.58 12.32 -14.86
CA TYR A 66 -6.54 12.98 -16.16
C TYR A 66 -7.77 12.61 -17.01
#